data_AF-A0A1G5B7I4-F1
#
_entry.id   AF-A0A1G5B7I4-F1
#
_cell.length_a   1.000
_cell.length_b   1.000
_cell.length_c   1.000
_cell.angle_alpha   90.00
_cell.angle_beta   90.00
_cell.angle_gamma   90.00
#
_symmetry.space_group_name_H-M   'P 1'
#
loop_
_entity.id
_entity.type
_entity.pdbx_description
1 polymer ?
#
loop_
_entity_poly.entity_id
_entity_poly.type
_entity_poly.pdbx_seq_one_letter_code
_entity_poly.pdbx_strand_id
1 'polypeptide(L)'
;MLAVDLVRRGAARPAGRTAVHFVYPRAVGDALASHPAVGQSAVVGATDATWVEAVTAFVTLRPGAAAPEAALRDHVRARLAGYKAPKRVHFVETIPYSPVGKILRRDLRDPLWEGK
;
A
#
# COMPACT_ATOMS: atom_id res chain seq x y z
N MET A 1 1.97 12.75 8.06
CA MET A 1 1.90 11.48 7.32
C MET A 1 0.68 10.73 7.82
N LEU A 2 -0.40 10.64 7.04
CA LEU A 2 -1.61 9.94 7.47
C LEU A 2 -1.37 8.43 7.40
N ALA A 3 -1.82 7.71 8.43
CA ALA A 3 -1.85 6.25 8.42
C ALA A 3 -3.03 5.78 7.55
N VAL A 4 -2.90 4.62 6.90
CA VAL A 4 -4.03 3.93 6.27
C VAL A 4 -4.85 3.30 7.40
N ASP A 5 -6.16 3.56 7.39
CA ASP A 5 -7.07 3.05 8.42
C ASP A 5 -7.71 1.73 7.98
N LEU A 6 -7.22 0.63 8.56
CA LEU A 6 -7.69 -0.70 8.20
C LEU A 6 -8.94 -1.08 9.02
N VAL A 7 -10.12 -0.58 8.61
CA VAL A 7 -11.44 -0.94 9.18
C VAL A 7 -12.17 -1.91 8.27
N ARG A 8 -12.64 -3.05 8.79
CA ARG A 8 -13.43 -4.03 8.01
C ARG A 8 -14.87 -3.53 7.82
N ARG A 9 -15.38 -3.51 6.59
CA ARG A 9 -16.79 -3.19 6.29
C ARG A 9 -17.71 -4.26 6.91
N GLY A 10 -18.87 -3.84 7.41
CA GLY A 10 -19.92 -4.74 7.92
C GLY A 10 -19.60 -5.47 9.22
N ALA A 11 -18.49 -5.17 9.91
CA ALA A 11 -18.27 -5.67 11.26
C ALA A 11 -19.29 -4.99 12.21
N ALA A 12 -20.28 -5.75 12.68
CA ALA A 12 -21.13 -5.32 13.80
C ALA A 12 -20.22 -4.92 14.96
N ARG A 13 -20.52 -3.80 15.62
CA ARG A 13 -19.69 -3.28 16.72
C ARG A 13 -20.07 -3.99 18.02
N PRO A 14 -19.32 -4.98 18.53
CA PRO A 14 -19.43 -5.30 19.94
C PRO A 14 -18.87 -4.11 20.73
N ALA A 15 -19.62 -3.64 21.74
CA ALA A 15 -19.17 -2.57 22.61
C ALA A 15 -17.80 -2.90 23.23
N GLY A 16 -16.82 -1.99 23.10
CA GLY A 16 -15.63 -1.99 23.96
C GLY A 16 -14.32 -2.62 23.44
N ARG A 17 -14.19 -3.01 22.16
CA ARG A 17 -12.88 -3.39 21.59
C ARG A 17 -12.68 -2.88 20.17
N THR A 18 -12.25 -1.63 20.03
CA THR A 18 -11.81 -1.09 18.74
C THR A 18 -10.30 -1.22 18.64
N ALA A 19 -9.80 -2.34 18.13
CA ALA A 19 -8.41 -2.38 17.69
C ALA A 19 -8.31 -1.60 16.37
N VAL A 20 -8.01 -0.29 16.47
CA VAL A 20 -7.70 0.53 15.30
C VAL A 20 -6.31 0.13 14.82
N HIS A 21 -6.23 -0.42 13.61
CA HIS A 21 -4.96 -0.87 13.05
C HIS A 21 -4.43 0.18 12.10
N PHE A 22 -3.51 1.01 12.59
CA PHE A 22 -2.82 1.98 11.76
C PHE A 22 -1.73 1.29 10.94
N VAL A 23 -1.78 1.45 9.63
CA VAL A 23 -0.70 1.05 8.74
C VAL A 23 0.01 2.30 8.24
N TYR A 24 1.28 2.45 8.62
CA TYR A 24 2.10 3.55 8.16
C TYR A 24 2.65 3.25 6.76
N PRO A 25 2.34 4.05 5.74
CA PRO A 25 2.79 3.82 4.37
C PRO A 25 4.31 3.66 4.24
N ARG A 26 5.07 4.38 5.08
CA ARG A 26 6.53 4.31 5.09
C ARG A 26 7.04 2.91 5.47
N ALA A 27 6.48 2.28 6.50
CA ALA A 27 6.93 0.95 6.92
C ALA A 27 6.74 -0.09 5.80
N VAL A 28 5.61 -0.03 5.10
CA VAL A 28 5.31 -0.93 3.97
C VAL A 28 6.21 -0.61 2.77
N GLY A 29 6.42 0.67 2.47
CA GLY A 29 7.32 1.13 1.40
C GLY A 29 8.77 0.71 1.64
N ASP A 30 9.28 0.87 2.87
CA ASP A 30 10.64 0.45 3.26
C ASP A 30 10.79 -1.07 3.11
N ALA A 31 9.78 -1.85 3.50
CA ALA A 31 9.77 -3.30 3.29
C ALA A 31 9.81 -3.66 1.79
N LEU A 32 9.01 -2.99 0.94
CA LEU A 32 9.02 -3.20 -0.51
C LEU A 32 10.37 -2.82 -1.14
N ALA A 33 10.94 -1.68 -0.74
CA ALA A 33 12.22 -1.19 -1.25
C ALA A 33 13.40 -2.14 -0.97
N SER A 34 13.28 -2.99 0.04
CA SER A 34 14.27 -4.04 0.34
C SER A 34 14.22 -5.25 -0.60
N HIS A 35 13.21 -5.37 -1.46
CA HIS A 35 13.14 -6.45 -2.45
C HIS A 35 14.08 -6.15 -3.64
N PRO A 36 14.91 -7.09 -4.11
CA PRO A 36 15.95 -6.82 -5.11
C PRO A 36 15.40 -6.36 -6.46
N ALA A 37 14.18 -6.78 -6.82
CA ALA A 37 13.52 -6.36 -8.06
C ALA A 37 12.89 -4.95 -7.99
N VAL A 38 12.72 -4.37 -6.80
CA VAL A 38 12.00 -3.09 -6.63
C VAL A 38 12.96 -1.92 -6.85
N GLY A 39 12.56 -1.00 -7.73
CA GLY A 39 13.23 0.27 -7.97
C GLY A 39 12.72 1.34 -7.01
N GLN A 40 11.45 1.69 -7.13
CA GLN A 40 10.75 2.65 -6.28
C GLN A 40 9.42 2.08 -5.80
N SER A 41 8.93 2.57 -4.66
CA SER A 41 7.60 2.23 -4.18
C SER A 41 6.89 3.41 -3.52
N ALA A 42 5.56 3.43 -3.66
CA ALA A 42 4.67 4.32 -2.95
C ALA A 42 3.48 3.51 -2.41
N VAL A 43 3.00 3.85 -1.22
CA VAL A 43 1.90 3.14 -0.57
C VAL A 43 0.81 4.14 -0.20
N VAL A 44 -0.44 3.77 -0.49
CA VAL A 44 -1.65 4.57 -0.24
C VAL A 44 -2.78 3.68 0.28
N GLY A 45 -3.80 4.30 0.85
CA GLY A 45 -5.08 3.66 1.16
C GLY A 45 -6.02 3.77 -0.04
N ALA A 46 -6.62 2.65 -0.45
CA ALA A 46 -7.58 2.59 -1.54
C ALA A 46 -8.90 2.00 -1.07
N THR A 47 -10.00 2.36 -1.75
CA THR A 47 -11.30 1.74 -1.44
C THR A 47 -11.26 0.24 -1.73
N ASP A 48 -11.85 -0.55 -0.82
CA ASP A 48 -11.94 -2.00 -0.96
C ASP A 48 -13.35 -2.52 -0.65
N ALA A 49 -13.72 -3.68 -1.18
CA ALA A 49 -15.04 -4.27 -0.93
C ALA A 49 -15.18 -4.82 0.50
N THR A 50 -14.08 -5.28 1.09
CA THR A 50 -14.03 -5.87 2.42
C THR A 50 -13.59 -4.85 3.48
N TRP A 51 -12.74 -3.89 3.10
CA TRP A 51 -12.19 -2.87 4.00
C TRP A 51 -12.65 -1.46 3.60
N VAL A 52 -12.75 -0.56 4.56
CA VAL A 52 -12.99 0.86 4.29
C VAL A 52 -11.82 1.39 3.46
N GLU A 53 -10.59 1.18 3.94
CA GLU A 53 -9.36 1.35 3.18
C GLU A 53 -8.52 0.07 3.16
N ALA A 54 -7.97 -0.29 2.01
CA ALA A 54 -6.96 -1.34 1.86
C ALA A 54 -5.61 -0.74 1.50
N VAL A 55 -4.56 -1.31 2.10
CA VAL A 55 -3.16 -1.00 1.77
C VAL A 55 -2.91 -1.37 0.31
N THR A 56 -2.59 -0.36 -0.51
CA THR A 56 -2.31 -0.52 -1.93
C THR A 56 -0.94 0.06 -2.24
N ALA A 57 -0.12 -0.71 -2.95
CA ALA A 57 1.23 -0.30 -3.31
C ALA A 57 1.34 -0.03 -4.81
N PHE A 58 2.10 1.01 -5.17
CA PHE A 58 2.57 1.29 -6.52
C PHE A 58 4.07 1.05 -6.55
N VAL A 59 4.54 0.29 -7.53
CA VAL A 59 5.93 -0.19 -7.58
C VAL A 59 6.47 0.01 -8.99
N THR A 60 7.68 0.56 -9.09
CA THR A 60 8.50 0.44 -10.30
C THR A 60 9.50 -0.69 -10.10
N LEU A 61 9.75 -1.46 -11.14
CA LEU A 61 10.78 -2.49 -11.12
C LEU A 61 12.13 -1.91 -11.56
N ARG A 62 13.21 -2.52 -11.10
CA ARG A 62 14.54 -2.23 -11.63
C ARG A 62 14.64 -2.70 -13.10
N PRO A 63 15.49 -2.07 -13.93
CA PRO A 63 15.69 -2.51 -15.30
C PRO A 63 16.06 -4.01 -15.37
N GLY A 64 15.37 -4.75 -16.23
CA GLY A 64 15.58 -6.20 -16.42
C GLY A 64 15.07 -7.09 -15.28
N ALA A 65 14.48 -6.52 -14.23
CA ALA A 65 13.91 -7.31 -13.14
C ALA A 65 12.44 -7.67 -13.43
N ALA A 66 12.02 -8.82 -12.92
CA ALA A 66 10.63 -9.25 -12.91
C ALA A 66 10.26 -9.74 -11.51
N ALA A 67 9.07 -9.38 -11.04
CA ALA A 67 8.51 -9.91 -9.81
C ALA A 67 6.98 -9.98 -9.93
N PRO A 68 6.35 -11.12 -9.63
CA PRO A 68 4.89 -11.17 -9.55
C PRO A 68 4.42 -10.41 -8.31
N GLU A 69 3.20 -9.88 -8.37
CA GLU A 69 2.57 -9.20 -7.23
C GLU A 69 2.62 -10.05 -5.95
N ALA A 70 2.36 -11.36 -6.05
CA ALA A 70 2.39 -12.28 -4.92
C ALA A 70 3.75 -12.29 -4.20
N ALA A 71 4.85 -12.29 -4.95
CA ALA A 71 6.20 -12.29 -4.37
C ALA A 71 6.47 -11.01 -3.56
N LEU A 72 6.03 -9.84 -4.05
CA LEU A 72 6.19 -8.59 -3.33
C LEU A 72 5.32 -8.55 -2.06
N ARG A 73 4.11 -9.10 -2.12
CA ARG A 73 3.22 -9.20 -0.95
C ARG A 73 3.78 -10.12 0.11
N ASP A 74 4.28 -11.28 -0.29
CA ASP A 74 4.87 -12.26 0.63
C ASP A 74 6.20 -11.75 1.23
N HIS A 75 6.99 -11.02 0.44
CA HIS A 75 8.18 -10.33 0.93
C HIS A 75 7.87 -9.33 2.05
N VAL A 76 6.76 -8.59 1.95
CA VAL A 76 6.30 -7.69 3.02
C VAL A 76 5.77 -8.48 4.22
N ARG A 77 5.00 -9.55 3.99
CA ARG A 77 4.45 -10.41 5.07
C ARG A 77 5.54 -11.09 5.90
N ALA A 78 6.68 -11.40 5.30
CA ALA A 78 7.83 -11.97 6.01
C ALA A 78 8.51 -10.96 6.96
N ARG A 79 8.25 -9.66 6.80
CA ARG A 79 8.92 -8.56 7.55
C ARG A 79 8.00 -7.80 8.47
N LEU A 80 6.72 -7.71 8.13
CA LEU A 80 5.70 -6.98 8.86
C LEU A 80 4.51 -7.90 9.16
N ALA A 81 3.72 -7.55 10.18
CA ALA A 81 2.49 -8.27 10.47
C ALA A 81 1.60 -8.36 9.21
N GLY A 82 1.05 -9.55 8.93
CA GLY A 82 0.47 -9.86 7.62
C GLY A 82 -0.70 -8.96 7.18
N TYR A 83 -1.40 -8.31 8.12
CA TYR A 83 -2.44 -7.33 7.80
C TYR A 83 -1.90 -6.01 7.23
N LYS A 84 -0.60 -5.72 7.39
CA LYS A 84 0.09 -4.55 6.83
C LYS A 84 0.57 -4.77 5.40
N ALA A 85 0.58 -6.01 4.92
CA ALA A 85 1.00 -6.31 3.56
C ALA A 85 -0.01 -5.74 2.55
N PRO A 86 0.45 -5.22 1.39
CA PRO A 86 -0.44 -4.71 0.36
C PRO A 86 -1.47 -5.77 -0.06
N LYS A 87 -2.71 -5.33 -0.21
CA LYS A 87 -3.78 -6.14 -0.81
C LYS A 87 -3.67 -6.18 -2.33
N ARG A 88 -3.20 -5.07 -2.91
CA ARG A 88 -2.95 -4.89 -4.34
C ARG A 88 -1.57 -4.27 -4.55
N VAL A 89 -0.90 -4.69 -5.61
CA VAL A 89 0.32 -4.05 -6.11
C VAL A 89 0.12 -3.65 -7.57
N HIS A 90 0.22 -2.36 -7.85
CA HIS A 90 0.20 -1.81 -9.19
C HIS A 90 1.63 -1.59 -9.67
N PHE A 91 1.99 -2.21 -10.80
CA PHE A 91 3.24 -1.90 -11.46
C PHE A 91 3.05 -0.67 -12.34
N VAL A 92 3.89 0.33 -12.14
CA VAL A 92 3.87 1.59 -12.89
C VAL A 92 5.25 1.86 -13.48
N GLU A 93 5.29 2.62 -14.57
CA GLU A 93 6.56 3.03 -15.18
C GLU A 93 7.28 4.04 -14.30
N THR A 94 6.55 4.99 -13.70
CA THR A 94 7.10 6.03 -12.84
C THR A 94 6.20 6.30 -11.64
N ILE A 95 6.82 6.73 -10.53
CA ILE A 95 6.12 7.27 -9.36
C ILE A 95 6.09 8.79 -9.50
N PRO A 96 4.94 9.46 -9.33
CA PRO A 96 4.86 10.91 -9.45
C PRO A 96 5.53 11.61 -8.26
N TYR A 97 6.31 12.64 -8.56
CA TYR A 97 7.01 13.47 -7.59
C TYR A 97 6.68 14.95 -7.79
N SER A 98 6.68 15.70 -6.70
CA SER A 98 6.64 17.16 -6.74
C SER A 98 8.00 17.71 -7.23
N PRO A 99 8.07 18.99 -7.64
CA PRO A 99 9.33 19.63 -8.02
C PRO A 99 10.43 19.58 -6.95
N VAL A 100 10.04 19.41 -5.67
CA VAL A 100 10.96 19.27 -4.51
C VAL A 100 11.22 17.80 -4.13
N GLY A 101 10.90 16.85 -5.01
CA GLY A 101 11.23 15.43 -4.86
C GLY A 101 10.38 14.67 -3.85
N LYS A 102 9.17 15.15 -3.50
CA LYS A 102 8.24 14.43 -2.63
C LYS A 102 7.25 13.61 -3.45
N ILE A 103 7.01 12.36 -3.07
CA ILE A 103 5.99 11.52 -3.71
C ILE A 103 4.61 12.19 -3.63
N LEU A 104 3.98 12.39 -4.78
CA LEU A 104 2.61 12.89 -4.91
C LEU A 104 1.61 11.74 -4.70
N ARG A 105 1.44 11.33 -3.44
CA ARG A 105 0.54 10.22 -3.08
C ARG A 105 -0.92 10.48 -3.46
N ARG A 106 -1.31 11.74 -3.57
CA ARG A 106 -2.66 12.14 -3.98
C ARG A 106 -2.96 11.65 -5.40
N ASP A 107 -2.05 11.90 -6.33
CA ASP A 107 -2.16 11.52 -7.74
C ASP A 107 -2.22 10.00 -7.94
N LEU A 108 -1.65 9.23 -7.01
CA LEU A 108 -1.76 7.76 -6.98
C LEU A 108 -3.05 7.27 -6.33
N ARG A 109 -3.56 8.02 -5.34
CA ARG A 109 -4.73 7.62 -4.55
C ARG A 109 -6.02 7.99 -5.25
N ASP A 110 -6.17 9.24 -5.66
CA ASP A 110 -7.43 9.80 -6.14
C ASP A 110 -8.02 8.98 -7.32
N PRO A 111 -7.24 8.46 -8.29
CA PRO A 111 -7.77 7.58 -9.34
C PRO A 111 -8.35 6.24 -8.82
N LEU A 112 -7.91 5.76 -7.65
CA LEU A 112 -8.47 4.55 -7.02
C LEU A 112 -9.80 4.83 -6.30
N TRP A 113 -10.19 6.10 -6.19
CA TRP A 113 -11.41 6.57 -5.55
C TRP A 113 -12.40 7.14 -6.58
N GLU A 114 -11.93 7.73 -7.68
CA GLU A 114 -12.75 8.42 -8.69
C GLU A 114 -13.55 7.51 -9.65
N GLY A 115 -13.61 6.20 -9.39
CA GLY A 115 -14.33 5.23 -10.22
C GLY A 115 -15.46 4.47 -9.53
N LYS A 116 -15.91 4.92 -8.35
CA LYS A 116 -16.94 4.25 -7.54
C LYS A 116 -17.84 5.20 -6.77
#